data_AF-A0AAU1Z4D2-F1
#
_entry.id   AF-A0AAU1Z4D2-F1
#
_cell.length_a   1.000
_cell.length_b   1.000
_cell.length_c   1.000
_cell.angle_alpha   90.00
_cell.angle_beta   90.00
_cell.angle_gamma   90.00
#
_symmetry.space_group_name_H-M   'P 1'
#
loop_
_entity.id
_entity.type
_entity.pdbx_description
1 polymer ?
#
loop_
_entity_poly.entity_id
_entity_poly.type
_entity_poly.pdbx_seq_one_letter_code
_entity_poly.pdbx_strand_id
1 'polypeptide(L)'
;MEEMFELGTISCPSGTLVLIDGGYLGLWSGDQSPADIDPASLGVEDAAMAADVTGAIDFMVTGPDASEAVRSFDRQPGSRLHDIPASKAAELEATFDGHCRSAGLDARLEALPVREAHAHRARRTGEEGGGSFLMFGVPVVAVDGVPRSRHLPVLATRVDHGDGVGERWSEISIRMNEGQVTSSVSLGDIGVDWARVLFGDVDALSVWQHDEPVDGLADVAFWGAAADEAAATFAAPELGEPGEDGVRGWTGLPVSEAMDRARALSRWKDETGRRMAVDFRPHSHHWQIMREVRASHVEAGSVELGDARVLCAMTSWGDGFFPVIADLDSSGGLLAVRVCFSDAP
;
A
#
# COMPACT_ATOMS: atom_id res chain seq x y z
N MET A 1 0.76 18.70 22.57
CA MET A 1 -0.33 19.54 22.01
C MET A 1 -0.76 18.84 20.74
N GLU A 2 -2.06 18.70 20.52
CA GLU A 2 -2.58 18.06 19.31
C GLU A 2 -2.71 19.12 18.21
N GLU A 3 -2.10 18.87 17.05
CA GLU A 3 -2.17 19.76 15.89
C GLU A 3 -2.71 19.00 14.68
N MET A 4 -3.66 19.60 13.97
CA MET A 4 -4.31 19.00 12.82
C MET A 4 -3.78 19.62 11.52
N PHE A 5 -3.46 18.77 10.55
CA PHE A 5 -2.89 19.14 9.25
C PHE A 5 -3.78 18.62 8.12
N GLU A 6 -3.91 19.39 7.05
CA GLU A 6 -4.46 18.89 5.79
C GLU A 6 -3.31 18.32 4.95
N LEU A 7 -3.37 17.02 4.66
CA LEU A 7 -2.37 16.34 3.83
C LEU A 7 -2.64 16.50 2.34
N GLY A 8 -3.89 16.79 1.98
CA GLY A 8 -4.36 16.91 0.61
C GLY A 8 -5.77 16.33 0.45
N THR A 9 -6.07 15.85 -0.75
CA THR A 9 -7.40 15.32 -1.08
C THR A 9 -7.30 14.06 -1.93
N ILE A 10 -8.27 13.16 -1.85
CA ILE A 10 -8.45 12.04 -2.80
C ILE A 10 -9.76 12.20 -3.58
N SER A 11 -9.92 11.46 -4.68
CA SER A 11 -11.24 11.19 -5.27
C SER A 11 -11.41 9.70 -5.50
N CYS A 12 -12.66 9.22 -5.36
CA CYS A 12 -12.98 7.80 -5.44
C CYS A 12 -14.21 7.55 -6.34
N PRO A 13 -14.07 7.66 -7.68
CA PRO A 13 -15.19 7.55 -8.62
C PRO A 13 -15.93 6.21 -8.57
N SER A 14 -15.25 5.11 -8.24
CA SER A 14 -15.87 3.78 -8.08
C SER A 14 -16.79 3.72 -6.85
N GLY A 15 -16.48 4.53 -5.83
CA GLY A 15 -17.09 4.47 -4.50
C GLY A 15 -16.45 3.45 -3.56
N THR A 16 -15.44 2.71 -4.04
CA THR A 16 -14.67 1.75 -3.23
C THR A 16 -13.24 2.26 -3.04
N LEU A 17 -12.94 2.64 -1.80
CA LEU A 17 -11.63 3.08 -1.35
C LEU A 17 -10.79 1.89 -0.90
N VAL A 18 -9.51 1.91 -1.27
CA VAL A 18 -8.48 0.99 -0.80
C VAL A 18 -7.44 1.75 0.03
N LEU A 19 -7.10 1.20 1.19
CA LEU A 19 -6.00 1.62 2.05
C LEU A 19 -4.93 0.54 2.01
N ILE A 20 -3.75 0.89 1.52
CA ILE A 20 -2.66 -0.04 1.23
C ILE A 20 -1.30 0.62 1.47
N ASP A 21 -0.27 -0.15 1.75
CA ASP A 21 1.09 0.36 1.69
C ASP A 21 1.45 0.77 0.25
N GLY A 22 1.82 2.03 0.06
CA GLY A 22 2.21 2.56 -1.25
C GLY A 22 3.45 1.87 -1.84
N GLY A 23 4.30 1.26 -1.02
CA GLY A 23 5.44 0.44 -1.46
C GLY A 23 5.04 -0.89 -2.07
N TYR A 24 3.90 -1.46 -1.65
CA TYR A 24 3.42 -2.74 -2.17
C TYR A 24 2.55 -2.62 -3.43
N LEU A 25 2.30 -1.41 -3.94
CA LEU A 25 1.48 -1.23 -5.15
C LEU A 25 2.07 -1.85 -6.43
N GLY A 26 3.37 -2.17 -6.47
CA GLY A 26 3.94 -2.96 -7.57
C GLY A 26 3.40 -4.39 -7.63
N LEU A 27 2.80 -4.88 -6.54
CA LEU A 27 2.17 -6.19 -6.44
C LEU A 27 0.64 -6.14 -6.60
N TRP A 28 0.08 -4.95 -6.79
CA TRP A 28 -1.36 -4.82 -6.98
C TRP A 28 -1.77 -5.39 -8.34
N SER A 29 -2.48 -6.52 -8.34
CA SER A 29 -2.89 -7.20 -9.57
C SER A 29 -4.06 -6.52 -10.28
N GLY A 30 -4.71 -5.52 -9.68
CA GLY A 30 -5.93 -4.92 -10.23
C GLY A 30 -6.99 -5.98 -10.51
N ASP A 31 -7.47 -6.03 -11.75
CA ASP A 31 -8.42 -7.04 -12.24
C ASP A 31 -7.72 -8.29 -12.84
N GLN A 32 -6.38 -8.33 -12.85
CA GLN A 32 -5.59 -9.49 -13.28
C GLN A 32 -5.41 -10.51 -12.15
N SER A 33 -5.04 -11.74 -12.50
CA SER A 33 -4.77 -12.78 -11.52
C SER A 33 -3.50 -12.45 -10.74
N PRO A 34 -3.51 -12.56 -9.40
CA PRO A 34 -2.29 -12.45 -8.60
C PRO A 34 -1.24 -13.52 -8.94
N ALA A 35 -1.63 -14.60 -9.64
CA ALA A 35 -0.69 -15.61 -10.14
C ALA A 35 0.17 -15.10 -11.32
N ASP A 36 -0.22 -14.02 -11.98
CA ASP A 36 0.50 -13.44 -13.13
C ASP A 36 1.59 -12.45 -12.70
N ILE A 37 1.66 -12.10 -11.40
CA ILE A 37 2.72 -11.27 -10.84
C ILE A 37 4.02 -12.08 -10.78
N ASP A 38 5.10 -11.51 -11.29
CA ASP A 38 6.44 -12.12 -11.24
C ASP A 38 6.87 -12.28 -9.76
N PRO A 39 7.13 -13.51 -9.27
CA PRO A 39 7.62 -13.74 -7.93
C PRO A 39 8.92 -13.00 -7.58
N ALA A 40 9.74 -12.65 -8.57
CA ALA A 40 10.93 -11.82 -8.33
C ALA A 40 10.57 -10.44 -7.75
N SER A 41 9.38 -9.90 -8.08
CA SER A 41 8.87 -8.64 -7.52
C SER A 41 8.54 -8.75 -6.03
N LEU A 42 8.36 -9.98 -5.53
CA LEU A 42 8.19 -10.29 -4.10
C LEU A 42 9.54 -10.56 -3.40
N GLY A 43 10.67 -10.36 -4.09
CA GLY A 43 11.99 -10.72 -3.59
C GLY A 43 12.24 -12.23 -3.56
N VAL A 44 11.46 -13.03 -4.29
CA VAL A 44 11.58 -14.48 -4.33
C VAL A 44 12.52 -14.90 -5.47
N GLU A 45 13.77 -15.20 -5.13
CA GLU A 45 14.78 -15.67 -6.09
C GLU A 45 14.85 -17.21 -6.19
N ASP A 46 14.41 -17.93 -5.16
CA ASP A 46 14.41 -19.40 -5.14
C ASP A 46 13.30 -19.95 -6.04
N ALA A 47 13.67 -20.82 -6.98
CA ALA A 47 12.72 -21.34 -7.97
C ALA A 47 11.61 -22.21 -7.37
N ALA A 48 11.87 -22.93 -6.27
CA ALA A 48 10.85 -23.73 -5.62
C ALA A 48 9.85 -22.84 -4.87
N MET A 49 10.34 -21.80 -4.19
CA MET A 49 9.49 -20.79 -3.57
C MET A 49 8.69 -20.00 -4.61
N ALA A 50 9.29 -19.63 -5.73
CA ALA A 50 8.60 -18.95 -6.82
C ALA A 50 7.44 -19.81 -7.37
N ALA A 51 7.69 -21.10 -7.61
CA ALA A 51 6.64 -22.03 -8.02
C ALA A 51 5.54 -22.18 -6.95
N ASP A 52 5.90 -22.14 -5.67
CA ASP A 52 4.96 -22.24 -4.55
C ASP A 52 4.03 -21.02 -4.44
N VAL A 53 4.57 -19.83 -4.65
CA VAL A 53 3.83 -18.55 -4.67
C VAL A 53 2.96 -18.43 -5.91
N THR A 54 3.49 -18.73 -7.10
CA THR A 54 2.71 -18.72 -8.34
C THR A 54 1.57 -19.73 -8.27
N GLY A 55 1.83 -20.90 -7.68
CA GLY A 55 0.84 -21.97 -7.48
C GLY A 55 -0.08 -21.78 -6.28
N ALA A 56 -0.03 -20.64 -5.58
CA ALA A 56 -0.87 -20.39 -4.41
C ALA A 56 -2.37 -20.53 -4.74
N ILE A 57 -3.15 -20.88 -3.72
CA ILE A 57 -4.58 -21.20 -3.85
C ILE A 57 -5.36 -20.27 -2.93
N ASP A 58 -6.49 -19.79 -3.44
CA ASP A 58 -7.50 -19.13 -2.62
C ASP A 58 -8.58 -20.16 -2.27
N PHE A 59 -9.05 -20.14 -1.03
CA PHE A 59 -10.14 -20.99 -0.55
C PHE A 59 -11.36 -20.15 -0.18
N MET A 60 -12.54 -20.73 -0.33
CA MET A 60 -13.79 -20.22 0.21
C MET A 60 -14.31 -21.18 1.28
N VAL A 61 -14.73 -20.64 2.43
CA VAL A 61 -15.41 -21.41 3.45
C VAL A 61 -16.88 -21.56 3.06
N THR A 62 -17.37 -22.80 2.92
CA THR A 62 -18.75 -23.12 2.56
C THR A 62 -19.40 -24.05 3.57
N GLY A 63 -20.73 -24.16 3.52
CA GLY A 63 -21.52 -25.02 4.41
C GLY A 63 -22.50 -24.25 5.30
N PRO A 64 -23.44 -24.94 5.96
CA PRO A 64 -24.42 -24.32 6.86
C PRO A 64 -23.80 -23.49 7.98
N ASP A 65 -22.66 -23.94 8.52
CA ASP A 65 -22.00 -23.30 9.66
C ASP A 65 -20.80 -22.44 9.24
N ALA A 66 -20.68 -22.09 7.96
CA ALA A 66 -19.53 -21.37 7.41
C ALA A 66 -19.22 -20.07 8.17
N SER A 67 -20.24 -19.28 8.51
CA SER A 67 -20.04 -18.02 9.26
C SER A 67 -19.49 -18.25 10.67
N GLU A 68 -19.89 -19.31 11.34
CA GLU A 68 -19.36 -19.65 12.67
C GLU A 68 -17.96 -20.25 12.57
N ALA A 69 -17.71 -21.09 11.57
CA ALA A 69 -16.40 -21.66 11.29
C ALA A 69 -15.37 -20.58 10.98
N VAL A 70 -15.71 -19.58 10.15
CA VAL A 70 -14.84 -18.42 9.86
C VAL A 70 -14.45 -17.69 11.15
N ARG A 71 -15.44 -17.30 11.97
CA ARG A 71 -15.20 -16.55 13.21
C ARG A 71 -14.38 -17.32 14.23
N SER A 72 -14.57 -18.63 14.31
CA SER A 72 -13.88 -19.47 15.31
C SER A 72 -12.51 -19.96 14.84
N PHE A 73 -12.29 -20.05 13.53
CA PHE A 73 -11.00 -20.43 12.95
C PHE A 73 -10.03 -19.25 12.88
N ASP A 74 -10.55 -18.04 12.62
CA ASP A 74 -9.87 -16.75 12.76
C ASP A 74 -8.45 -16.68 12.15
N ARG A 75 -8.28 -17.28 10.96
CA ARG A 75 -6.97 -17.37 10.30
C ARG A 75 -6.68 -16.18 9.40
N GLN A 76 -7.70 -15.70 8.69
CA GLN A 76 -7.71 -14.50 7.87
C GLN A 76 -9.11 -13.86 7.97
N PRO A 77 -9.24 -12.56 7.69
CA PRO A 77 -10.52 -11.88 7.67
C PRO A 77 -11.48 -12.44 6.60
N GLY A 78 -12.77 -12.54 6.95
CA GLY A 78 -13.83 -12.89 6.01
C GLY A 78 -13.93 -14.38 5.66
N SER A 79 -14.80 -14.70 4.71
CA SER A 79 -15.12 -16.08 4.33
C SER A 79 -14.16 -16.70 3.31
N ARG A 80 -13.15 -15.95 2.89
CA ARG A 80 -12.14 -16.40 1.92
C ARG A 80 -10.76 -16.33 2.54
N LEU A 81 -9.96 -17.36 2.28
CA LEU A 81 -8.57 -17.44 2.69
C LEU A 81 -7.72 -17.30 1.43
N HIS A 82 -7.01 -16.19 1.32
CA HIS A 82 -6.25 -15.83 0.13
C HIS A 82 -4.77 -16.22 0.25
N ASP A 83 -4.16 -16.43 -0.92
CA ASP A 83 -2.72 -16.55 -1.10
C ASP A 83 -2.08 -17.67 -0.25
N ILE A 84 -2.78 -18.80 -0.13
CA ILE A 84 -2.27 -19.97 0.58
C ILE A 84 -1.21 -20.64 -0.30
N PRO A 85 0.06 -20.75 0.12
CA PRO A 85 1.10 -21.37 -0.70
C PRO A 85 0.71 -22.79 -1.13
N ALA A 86 1.06 -23.18 -2.35
CA ALA A 86 0.65 -24.48 -2.94
C ALA A 86 1.04 -25.67 -2.04
N SER A 87 2.23 -25.59 -1.46
CA SER A 87 2.82 -26.57 -0.53
C SER A 87 2.09 -26.66 0.80
N LYS A 88 1.28 -25.66 1.15
CA LYS A 88 0.52 -25.53 2.40
C LYS A 88 -0.97 -25.75 2.27
N ALA A 89 -1.49 -25.85 1.05
CA ALA A 89 -2.92 -26.03 0.78
C ALA A 89 -3.51 -27.26 1.51
N ALA A 90 -2.91 -28.44 1.34
CA ALA A 90 -3.41 -29.67 1.98
C ALA A 90 -3.28 -29.65 3.52
N GLU A 91 -2.26 -28.97 4.04
CA GLU A 91 -2.08 -28.77 5.49
C GLU A 91 -3.19 -27.88 6.06
N LEU A 92 -3.54 -26.80 5.35
CA LEU A 92 -4.61 -25.90 5.74
C LEU A 92 -5.97 -26.59 5.70
N GLU A 93 -6.29 -27.34 4.64
CA GLU A 93 -7.52 -28.12 4.54
C GLU A 93 -7.68 -29.10 5.70
N ALA A 94 -6.63 -29.89 5.99
CA ALA A 94 -6.65 -30.83 7.11
C ALA A 94 -6.82 -30.14 8.46
N THR A 95 -6.21 -28.96 8.64
CA THR A 95 -6.32 -28.15 9.85
C THR A 95 -7.74 -27.60 10.03
N PHE A 96 -8.35 -27.07 8.96
CA PHE A 96 -9.72 -26.58 8.97
C PHE A 96 -10.75 -27.69 9.22
N ASP A 97 -10.59 -28.84 8.56
CA ASP A 97 -11.43 -30.02 8.81
C ASP A 97 -11.32 -30.51 10.27
N GLY A 98 -10.10 -30.46 10.83
CA GLY A 98 -9.85 -30.75 12.24
C GLY A 98 -10.61 -29.79 13.16
N HIS A 99 -10.55 -28.49 12.85
CA HIS A 99 -11.28 -27.44 13.57
C HIS A 99 -12.79 -27.68 13.54
N CYS A 100 -13.39 -27.81 12.35
CA CYS A 100 -14.83 -28.05 12.19
C CYS A 100 -15.31 -29.30 12.93
N ARG A 101 -14.57 -30.43 12.83
CA ARG A 101 -14.92 -31.65 13.58
C ARG A 101 -14.85 -31.45 15.09
N SER A 102 -13.87 -30.71 15.59
CA SER A 102 -13.71 -30.48 17.03
C SER A 102 -14.80 -29.56 17.60
N ALA A 103 -15.27 -28.60 16.80
CA ALA A 103 -16.32 -27.65 17.15
C ALA A 103 -17.73 -28.15 16.82
N GLY A 104 -17.87 -29.25 16.08
CA GLY A 104 -19.15 -29.79 15.65
C GLY A 104 -19.83 -28.97 14.53
N LEU A 105 -19.05 -28.30 13.70
CA LEU A 105 -19.51 -27.41 12.63
C LEU A 105 -19.57 -28.14 11.28
N ASP A 106 -20.64 -27.94 10.53
CA ASP A 106 -20.79 -28.33 9.12
C ASP A 106 -20.30 -27.19 8.21
N ALA A 107 -18.98 -27.12 8.06
CA ALA A 107 -18.31 -26.23 7.12
C ALA A 107 -17.07 -26.91 6.53
N ARG A 108 -16.69 -26.50 5.31
CA ARG A 108 -15.51 -27.00 4.59
C ARG A 108 -14.82 -25.89 3.81
N LEU A 109 -13.56 -26.10 3.46
CA LEU A 109 -12.87 -25.28 2.47
C LEU A 109 -13.16 -25.81 1.07
N GLU A 110 -13.43 -24.91 0.14
CA GLU A 110 -13.50 -25.17 -1.29
C GLU A 110 -12.43 -24.33 -2.00
N ALA A 111 -11.49 -24.99 -2.66
CA ALA A 111 -10.49 -24.32 -3.46
C ALA A 111 -11.14 -23.58 -4.64
N LEU A 112 -10.79 -22.31 -4.81
CA LEU A 112 -11.22 -21.54 -5.97
C LEU A 112 -10.42 -21.97 -7.21
N PRO A 113 -11.04 -22.01 -8.40
CA PRO A 113 -10.37 -22.45 -9.62
C PRO A 113 -9.29 -21.47 -10.09
N VAL A 114 -9.36 -20.20 -9.66
CA VAL A 114 -8.39 -19.15 -9.92
C VAL A 114 -8.26 -18.29 -8.67
N ARG A 115 -7.06 -17.72 -8.45
CA ARG A 115 -6.85 -16.70 -7.41
C ARG A 115 -7.68 -15.46 -7.74
N GLU A 116 -8.34 -14.93 -6.73
CA GLU A 116 -9.18 -13.75 -6.86
C GLU A 116 -8.31 -12.50 -7.04
N ALA A 117 -8.54 -11.74 -8.11
CA ALA A 117 -7.87 -10.46 -8.36
C ALA A 117 -8.05 -9.46 -7.21
N HIS A 118 -7.03 -8.65 -6.91
CA HIS A 118 -7.07 -7.76 -5.74
C HIS A 118 -8.21 -6.73 -5.82
N ALA A 119 -8.54 -6.22 -7.01
CA ALA A 119 -9.68 -5.33 -7.18
C ALA A 119 -11.02 -6.03 -6.88
N HIS A 120 -11.17 -7.31 -7.22
CA HIS A 120 -12.34 -8.10 -6.83
C HIS A 120 -12.39 -8.35 -5.32
N ARG A 121 -11.24 -8.64 -4.68
CA ARG A 121 -11.16 -8.78 -3.22
C ARG A 121 -11.62 -7.49 -2.52
N ALA A 122 -11.16 -6.33 -2.98
CA ALA A 122 -11.53 -5.03 -2.44
C ALA A 122 -13.01 -4.72 -2.61
N ARG A 123 -13.57 -4.88 -3.83
CA ARG A 123 -15.01 -4.62 -4.08
C ARG A 123 -15.90 -5.52 -3.22
N ARG A 124 -15.62 -6.83 -3.19
CA ARG A 124 -16.36 -7.78 -2.34
C ARG A 124 -16.28 -7.39 -0.85
N THR A 125 -15.09 -7.08 -0.36
CA THR A 125 -14.89 -6.67 1.04
C THR A 125 -15.65 -5.39 1.35
N GLY A 126 -15.69 -4.44 0.42
CA GLY A 126 -16.52 -3.24 0.50
C GLY A 126 -18.02 -3.54 0.57
N GLU A 127 -18.53 -4.38 -0.34
CA GLU A 127 -19.94 -4.81 -0.39
C GLU A 127 -20.38 -5.55 0.88
N GLU A 128 -19.45 -6.24 1.56
CA GLU A 128 -19.66 -6.93 2.84
C GLU A 128 -19.66 -5.99 4.06
N GLY A 129 -19.55 -4.67 3.84
CA GLY A 129 -19.55 -3.63 4.90
C GLY A 129 -18.18 -3.01 5.17
N GLY A 130 -17.18 -3.31 4.35
CA GLY A 130 -15.79 -2.92 4.54
C GLY A 130 -15.02 -3.88 5.45
N GLY A 131 -13.70 -3.76 5.42
CA GLY A 131 -12.82 -4.61 6.21
C GLY A 131 -11.46 -4.82 5.57
N SER A 132 -10.65 -5.68 6.19
CA SER A 132 -9.34 -6.08 5.68
C SER A 132 -9.42 -7.34 4.83
N PHE A 133 -8.54 -7.47 3.84
CA PHE A 133 -8.24 -8.70 3.12
C PHE A 133 -6.72 -8.80 2.91
N LEU A 134 -6.21 -9.95 2.48
CA LEU A 134 -4.77 -10.10 2.24
C LEU A 134 -4.40 -9.87 0.78
N MET A 135 -3.23 -9.27 0.59
CA MET A 135 -2.51 -9.15 -0.67
C MET A 135 -1.10 -9.71 -0.46
N PHE A 136 -0.84 -10.91 -0.96
CA PHE A 136 0.43 -11.62 -0.74
C PHE A 136 0.84 -11.71 0.75
N GLY A 137 -0.15 -11.93 1.62
CA GLY A 137 0.07 -12.00 3.07
C GLY A 137 0.08 -10.65 3.80
N VAL A 138 0.01 -9.53 3.09
CA VAL A 138 -0.04 -8.19 3.66
C VAL A 138 -1.50 -7.72 3.79
N PRO A 139 -1.96 -7.28 4.97
CA PRO A 139 -3.30 -6.74 5.14
C PRO A 139 -3.52 -5.44 4.38
N VAL A 140 -4.63 -5.39 3.65
CA VAL A 140 -5.14 -4.24 2.88
C VAL A 140 -6.57 -3.99 3.35
N VAL A 141 -7.00 -2.73 3.48
CA VAL A 141 -8.37 -2.41 3.89
C VAL A 141 -9.15 -1.84 2.71
N ALA A 142 -10.40 -2.30 2.55
CA ALA A 142 -11.35 -1.77 1.58
C ALA A 142 -12.60 -1.23 2.27
N VAL A 143 -13.13 -0.12 1.75
CA VAL A 143 -14.32 0.56 2.25
C VAL A 143 -15.21 0.97 1.07
N ASP A 144 -16.49 0.58 1.11
CA ASP A 144 -17.48 1.03 0.11
C ASP A 144 -18.32 2.19 0.65
N GLY A 145 -19.19 2.75 -0.19
CA GLY A 145 -20.07 3.86 0.16
C GLY A 145 -19.36 5.23 0.17
N VAL A 146 -18.19 5.31 -0.46
CA VAL A 146 -17.40 6.54 -0.54
C VAL A 146 -18.02 7.51 -1.57
N PRO A 147 -18.11 8.83 -1.27
CA PRO A 147 -18.64 9.81 -2.21
C PRO A 147 -17.89 9.82 -3.55
N ARG A 148 -18.62 9.60 -4.65
CA ARG A 148 -18.05 9.41 -5.99
C ARG A 148 -17.76 10.69 -6.77
N SER A 149 -18.44 11.79 -6.43
CA SER A 149 -18.51 12.98 -7.27
C SER A 149 -17.74 14.20 -6.73
N ARG A 150 -16.94 14.02 -5.68
CA ARG A 150 -16.17 15.10 -5.08
C ARG A 150 -14.86 14.61 -4.49
N HIS A 151 -13.92 15.54 -4.36
CA HIS A 151 -12.71 15.32 -3.59
C HIS A 151 -13.02 15.23 -2.09
N LEU A 152 -12.25 14.39 -1.40
CA LEU A 152 -12.38 14.10 0.03
C LEU A 152 -11.09 14.53 0.71
N PRO A 153 -11.13 15.40 1.72
CA PRO A 153 -9.93 15.86 2.39
C PRO A 153 -9.34 14.73 3.23
N VAL A 154 -8.02 14.64 3.21
CA VAL A 154 -7.23 13.77 4.06
C VAL A 154 -6.56 14.63 5.12
N LEU A 155 -6.90 14.37 6.38
CA LEU A 155 -6.42 15.12 7.54
C LEU A 155 -5.55 14.23 8.40
N ALA A 156 -4.49 14.78 8.97
CA ALA A 156 -3.64 14.08 9.93
C ALA A 156 -3.57 14.84 11.23
N THR A 157 -3.45 14.10 12.32
CA THR A 157 -3.28 14.65 13.66
C THR A 157 -1.88 14.31 14.15
N ARG A 158 -1.15 15.31 14.62
CA ARG A 158 0.21 15.16 15.17
C ARG A 158 0.19 15.38 16.69
N VAL A 159 0.90 14.50 17.39
CA VAL A 159 1.06 14.55 18.85
C VAL A 159 2.54 14.41 19.19
N ASP A 160 2.99 15.21 20.16
CA ASP A 160 4.30 15.03 20.79
C ASP A 160 4.19 13.96 21.89
N HIS A 161 4.85 12.82 21.68
CA HIS A 161 4.86 11.69 22.62
C HIS A 161 5.97 11.81 23.67
N GLY A 162 6.72 12.92 23.70
CA GLY A 162 7.74 13.21 24.69
C GLY A 162 9.11 12.58 24.38
N ASP A 163 9.98 12.62 25.39
CA ASP A 163 11.41 12.35 25.26
C ASP A 163 11.69 10.96 24.67
N GLY A 164 12.37 10.96 23.51
CA GLY A 164 12.82 9.76 22.80
C GLY A 164 11.95 9.34 21.60
N VAL A 165 10.70 9.82 21.52
CA VAL A 165 9.80 9.56 20.37
C VAL A 165 9.60 10.82 19.53
N GLY A 166 9.34 11.96 20.19
CA GLY A 166 9.05 13.25 19.56
C GLY A 166 7.66 13.35 18.94
N GLU A 167 7.50 14.30 18.02
CA GLU A 167 6.27 14.52 17.27
C GLU A 167 6.04 13.42 16.23
N ARG A 168 4.89 12.75 16.31
CA ARG A 168 4.46 11.71 15.37
C ARG A 168 2.98 11.88 15.03
N TRP A 169 2.56 11.28 13.92
CA TRP A 169 1.15 11.17 13.59
C TRP A 169 0.45 10.28 14.62
N SER A 170 -0.65 10.73 15.21
CA SER A 170 -1.54 9.87 15.99
C SER A 170 -2.57 9.18 15.09
N GLU A 171 -3.07 9.90 14.08
CA GLU A 171 -4.01 9.38 13.09
C GLU A 171 -3.90 10.08 11.74
N ILE A 172 -4.30 9.39 10.68
CA ILE A 172 -4.64 9.96 9.37
C ILE A 172 -6.09 9.56 9.04
N SER A 173 -6.92 10.53 8.65
CA SER A 173 -8.35 10.38 8.42
C SER A 173 -8.78 10.91 7.06
N ILE A 174 -9.70 10.21 6.41
CA ILE A 174 -10.40 10.67 5.20
C ILE A 174 -11.80 11.08 5.63
N ARG A 175 -12.16 12.35 5.43
CA ARG A 175 -13.51 12.84 5.77
C ARG A 175 -14.48 12.58 4.63
N MET A 176 -15.40 11.66 4.88
CA MET A 176 -16.44 11.27 3.93
C MET A 176 -17.59 12.25 3.96
N ASN A 177 -18.13 12.59 5.13
CA ASN A 177 -19.28 13.49 5.28
C ASN A 177 -19.20 14.28 6.59
N GLU A 178 -19.92 15.41 6.63
CA GLU A 178 -20.15 16.16 7.87
C GLU A 178 -21.19 15.44 8.73
N GLY A 179 -21.00 15.41 10.04
CA GLY A 179 -21.94 14.78 10.95
C GLY A 179 -21.36 14.50 12.32
N GLN A 180 -22.21 13.97 13.21
CA GLN A 180 -21.79 13.53 14.54
C GLN A 180 -21.52 12.03 14.52
N VAL A 181 -20.30 11.64 14.89
CA VAL A 181 -19.95 10.24 15.11
C VAL A 181 -20.81 9.68 16.25
N THR A 182 -21.55 8.63 15.94
CA THR A 182 -22.43 7.93 16.89
C THR A 182 -21.88 6.54 17.22
N SER A 183 -21.15 5.92 16.29
CA SER A 183 -20.41 4.69 16.53
C SER A 183 -19.13 4.65 15.68
N SER A 184 -18.18 3.82 16.11
CA SER A 184 -16.97 3.52 15.36
C SER A 184 -16.82 2.00 15.27
N VAL A 185 -16.45 1.50 14.10
CA VAL A 185 -16.26 0.06 13.85
C VAL A 185 -14.85 -0.20 13.33
N SER A 186 -14.23 -1.27 13.83
CA SER A 186 -12.93 -1.72 13.30
C SER A 186 -13.12 -2.34 11.93
N LEU A 187 -12.27 -1.95 10.99
CA LEU A 187 -12.17 -2.51 9.65
C LEU A 187 -10.97 -3.47 9.53
N GLY A 188 -10.31 -3.81 10.64
CA GLY A 188 -9.06 -4.57 10.65
C GLY A 188 -7.83 -3.66 10.57
N ASP A 189 -6.70 -4.24 10.20
CA ASP A 189 -5.42 -3.54 10.15
C ASP A 189 -4.94 -3.37 8.70
N ILE A 190 -4.21 -2.29 8.46
CA ILE A 190 -3.35 -2.14 7.28
C ILE A 190 -1.93 -2.58 7.65
N GLY A 191 -1.30 -3.43 6.83
CA GLY A 191 0.11 -3.77 6.95
C GLY A 191 0.97 -2.80 6.15
N VAL A 192 1.98 -2.23 6.80
CA VAL A 192 2.94 -1.26 6.23
C VAL A 192 4.36 -1.77 6.46
N ASP A 193 5.15 -1.83 5.39
CA ASP A 193 6.54 -2.30 5.34
C ASP A 193 7.47 -1.33 4.57
N TRP A 194 6.91 -0.25 4.01
CA TRP A 194 7.66 0.84 3.37
C TRP A 194 7.41 2.19 4.04
N ALA A 195 6.95 2.19 5.28
CA ALA A 195 6.59 3.36 6.08
C ALA A 195 5.59 4.31 5.41
N ARG A 196 4.73 3.81 4.51
CA ARG A 196 3.82 4.59 3.67
C ARG A 196 2.41 4.05 3.77
N VAL A 197 1.43 4.94 3.87
CA VAL A 197 0.01 4.63 3.68
C VAL A 197 -0.51 5.35 2.46
N LEU A 198 -1.23 4.63 1.60
CA LEU A 198 -1.81 5.13 0.38
C LEU A 198 -3.32 4.90 0.38
N PHE A 199 -4.03 5.92 -0.09
CA PHE A 199 -5.48 5.99 -0.19
C PHE A 199 -5.86 6.14 -1.66
N GLY A 200 -6.49 5.12 -2.25
CA GLY A 200 -6.77 5.10 -3.67
C GLY A 200 -8.11 4.45 -4.03
N ASP A 201 -8.67 4.89 -5.15
CA ASP A 201 -9.83 4.27 -5.76
C ASP A 201 -9.48 2.88 -6.35
N VAL A 202 -10.31 1.87 -6.09
CA VAL A 202 -10.01 0.49 -6.54
C VAL A 202 -9.79 0.37 -8.04
N ASP A 203 -10.55 1.10 -8.87
CA ASP A 203 -10.44 1.03 -10.33
C ASP A 203 -9.22 1.80 -10.82
N ALA A 204 -8.91 2.94 -10.19
CA ALA A 204 -7.73 3.72 -10.51
C ALA A 204 -6.43 2.98 -10.16
N LEU A 205 -6.43 2.18 -9.09
CA LEU A 205 -5.27 1.36 -8.75
C LEU A 205 -5.00 0.27 -9.79
N SER A 206 -6.01 -0.20 -10.55
CA SER A 206 -5.80 -1.16 -11.66
C SER A 206 -4.94 -0.60 -12.81
N VAL A 207 -4.76 0.72 -12.90
CA VAL A 207 -3.86 1.35 -13.90
C VAL A 207 -2.56 1.86 -13.29
N TRP A 208 -2.29 1.55 -12.02
CA TRP A 208 -1.06 1.95 -11.36
C TRP A 208 0.18 1.40 -12.08
N GLN A 209 1.20 2.23 -12.26
CA GLN A 209 2.49 1.87 -12.81
C GLN A 209 3.52 2.14 -11.72
N HIS A 210 4.05 1.08 -11.11
CA HIS A 210 4.97 1.18 -9.99
C HIS A 210 6.41 1.36 -10.48
N ASP A 211 6.85 0.50 -11.40
CA ASP A 211 8.25 0.44 -11.84
C ASP A 211 8.49 1.12 -13.18
N GLU A 212 7.61 0.89 -14.15
CA GLU A 212 7.79 1.40 -15.50
C GLU A 212 7.34 2.86 -15.63
N PRO A 213 8.06 3.68 -16.41
CA PRO A 213 7.70 5.08 -16.60
C PRO A 213 6.51 5.22 -17.54
N VAL A 214 5.61 6.16 -17.23
CA VAL A 214 4.40 6.38 -18.03
C VAL A 214 4.65 7.24 -19.28
N ASP A 215 5.78 7.94 -19.35
CA ASP A 215 6.15 8.86 -20.42
C ASP A 215 7.46 8.47 -21.15
N GLY A 216 8.08 7.35 -20.76
CA GLY A 216 9.37 6.90 -21.29
C GLY A 216 10.57 7.71 -20.81
N LEU A 217 10.41 8.50 -19.73
CA LEU A 217 11.46 9.30 -19.11
C LEU A 217 11.81 8.81 -17.70
N ALA A 218 13.01 9.20 -17.25
CA ALA A 218 13.50 8.92 -15.91
C ALA A 218 14.47 10.02 -15.44
N ASP A 219 14.54 10.17 -14.13
CA ASP A 219 15.59 10.93 -13.47
C ASP A 219 16.69 9.99 -12.97
N VAL A 220 17.89 10.54 -12.81
CA VAL A 220 18.99 9.88 -12.08
C VAL A 220 19.43 10.84 -11.00
N ALA A 221 19.38 10.39 -9.76
CA ALA A 221 19.70 11.21 -8.60
C ALA A 221 20.76 10.53 -7.73
N PHE A 222 21.63 11.31 -7.12
CA PHE A 222 22.66 10.79 -6.23
C PHE A 222 23.06 11.82 -5.18
N TRP A 223 23.42 11.32 -4.00
CA TRP A 223 23.77 12.14 -2.84
C TRP A 223 24.73 11.40 -1.90
N GLY A 224 25.30 12.13 -0.95
CA GLY A 224 26.23 11.61 0.06
C GLY A 224 27.65 12.14 -0.10
N ALA A 225 28.59 11.53 0.62
CA ALA A 225 29.93 12.10 0.83
C ALA A 225 30.76 12.31 -0.45
N ALA A 226 30.48 11.53 -1.51
CA ALA A 226 31.19 11.63 -2.78
C ALA A 226 30.36 12.32 -3.90
N ALA A 227 29.21 12.91 -3.56
CA ALA A 227 28.30 13.47 -4.57
C ALA A 227 28.94 14.63 -5.35
N ASP A 228 29.67 15.55 -4.70
CA ASP A 228 30.31 16.66 -5.42
C ASP A 228 31.45 16.19 -6.35
N GLU A 229 32.20 15.16 -5.96
CA GLU A 229 33.24 14.54 -6.79
C GLU A 229 32.64 13.83 -8.01
N ALA A 230 31.55 13.09 -7.81
CA ALA A 230 30.80 12.46 -8.89
C ALA A 230 30.19 13.53 -9.81
N ALA A 231 29.60 14.59 -9.27
CA ALA A 231 29.04 15.70 -10.04
C ALA A 231 30.09 16.38 -10.93
N ALA A 232 31.30 16.60 -10.41
CA ALA A 232 32.41 17.14 -11.20
C ALA A 232 32.88 16.19 -12.31
N THR A 233 32.91 14.88 -12.02
CA THR A 233 33.36 13.83 -12.95
C THR A 233 32.37 13.61 -14.09
N PHE A 234 31.06 13.60 -13.78
CA PHE A 234 29.99 13.30 -14.72
C PHE A 234 29.27 14.54 -15.25
N ALA A 235 29.68 15.74 -14.82
CA ALA A 235 29.00 17.01 -15.12
C ALA A 235 27.50 16.98 -14.74
N ALA A 236 27.20 16.54 -13.52
CA ALA A 236 25.83 16.49 -13.00
C ALA A 236 25.48 17.82 -12.29
N PRO A 237 24.37 18.48 -12.65
CA PRO A 237 23.87 19.64 -11.91
C PRO A 237 23.26 19.25 -10.55
N GLU A 238 22.89 20.26 -9.76
CA GLU A 238 21.90 20.09 -8.68
C GLU A 238 20.54 19.85 -9.28
N LEU A 239 19.73 19.01 -8.64
CA LEU A 239 18.33 18.88 -9.01
C LEU A 239 17.55 20.15 -8.60
N GLY A 240 17.85 20.70 -7.41
CA GLY A 240 17.34 22.00 -6.97
C GLY A 240 15.83 22.08 -6.74
N GLU A 241 15.16 20.92 -6.72
CA GLU A 241 13.72 20.82 -6.44
C GLU A 241 13.45 20.78 -4.92
N PRO A 242 12.28 21.23 -4.46
CA PRO A 242 11.91 21.09 -3.05
C PRO A 242 12.05 19.63 -2.58
N GLY A 243 12.74 19.42 -1.45
CA GLY A 243 13.01 18.07 -0.93
C GLY A 243 14.26 17.38 -1.50
N GLU A 244 14.99 18.03 -2.42
CA GLU A 244 16.21 17.49 -3.06
C GLU A 244 17.47 18.30 -2.67
N ASP A 245 17.49 18.90 -1.48
CA ASP A 245 18.63 19.68 -0.98
C ASP A 245 19.89 18.81 -0.90
N GLY A 246 20.95 19.22 -1.61
CA GLY A 246 22.21 18.48 -1.69
C GLY A 246 22.18 17.26 -2.61
N VAL A 247 21.11 17.08 -3.39
CA VAL A 247 21.00 16.01 -4.40
C VAL A 247 21.48 16.51 -5.76
N ARG A 248 22.31 15.70 -6.41
CA ARG A 248 22.87 15.93 -7.75
C ARG A 248 22.23 14.95 -8.73
N GLY A 249 22.16 15.29 -10.01
CA GLY A 249 21.58 14.38 -10.98
C GLY A 249 21.16 15.00 -12.29
N TRP A 250 20.34 14.28 -13.04
CA TRP A 250 19.70 14.76 -14.26
C TRP A 250 18.24 14.37 -14.24
N THR A 251 17.39 15.25 -14.74
CA THR A 251 15.95 15.03 -14.79
C THR A 251 15.44 14.85 -16.21
N GLY A 252 14.34 14.11 -16.39
CA GLY A 252 13.59 14.03 -17.64
C GLY A 252 14.40 13.47 -18.81
N LEU A 253 15.30 12.53 -18.54
CA LEU A 253 16.08 11.86 -19.57
C LEU A 253 15.29 10.72 -20.20
N PRO A 254 15.49 10.40 -21.49
CA PRO A 254 15.04 9.13 -22.04
C PRO A 254 15.55 7.96 -21.19
N VAL A 255 14.71 6.97 -20.91
CA VAL A 255 15.02 5.84 -20.01
C VAL A 255 16.36 5.18 -20.32
N SER A 256 16.66 4.92 -21.59
CA SER A 256 17.93 4.30 -21.98
C SER A 256 19.14 5.14 -21.56
N GLU A 257 19.06 6.47 -21.72
CA GLU A 257 20.13 7.39 -21.31
C GLU A 257 20.25 7.46 -19.79
N ALA A 258 19.12 7.54 -19.07
CA ALA A 258 19.12 7.52 -17.61
C ALA A 258 19.72 6.22 -17.07
N MET A 259 19.37 5.06 -17.64
CA MET A 259 19.96 3.77 -17.27
C MET A 259 21.47 3.74 -17.49
N ASP A 260 21.94 4.25 -18.62
CA ASP A 260 23.38 4.30 -18.93
C ASP A 260 24.14 5.19 -17.94
N ARG A 261 23.56 6.36 -17.58
CA ARG A 261 24.13 7.25 -16.55
C ARG A 261 24.14 6.62 -15.17
N ALA A 262 23.02 6.03 -14.74
CA ALA A 262 22.93 5.34 -13.45
C ALA A 262 23.95 4.19 -13.35
N ARG A 263 24.09 3.37 -14.41
CA ARG A 263 25.10 2.31 -14.48
C ARG A 263 26.52 2.84 -14.45
N ALA A 264 26.80 3.95 -15.12
CA ALA A 264 28.11 4.59 -15.09
C ALA A 264 28.47 5.10 -13.69
N LEU A 265 27.51 5.74 -12.99
CA LEU A 265 27.66 6.18 -11.60
C LEU A 265 27.88 5.00 -10.64
N SER A 266 27.07 3.95 -10.74
CA SER A 266 27.21 2.77 -9.89
C SER A 266 28.56 2.08 -10.10
N ARG A 267 29.00 1.90 -11.35
CA ARG A 267 30.35 1.35 -11.63
C ARG A 267 31.46 2.21 -11.04
N TRP A 268 31.40 3.53 -11.24
CA TRP A 268 32.40 4.44 -10.69
C TRP A 268 32.44 4.38 -9.16
N LYS A 269 31.26 4.35 -8.51
CA LYS A 269 31.13 4.19 -7.06
C LYS A 269 31.83 2.92 -6.57
N ASP A 270 31.56 1.79 -7.23
CA ASP A 270 32.04 0.47 -6.84
C ASP A 270 33.55 0.35 -7.08
N GLU A 271 34.05 0.81 -8.23
CA GLU A 271 35.47 0.78 -8.60
C GLU A 271 36.34 1.68 -7.70
N THR A 272 35.78 2.78 -7.21
CA THR A 272 36.50 3.75 -6.36
C THR A 272 36.25 3.56 -4.86
N GLY A 273 35.33 2.67 -4.47
CA GLY A 273 34.95 2.44 -3.08
C GLY A 273 34.31 3.66 -2.39
N ARG A 274 33.74 4.58 -3.17
CA ARG A 274 33.19 5.85 -2.67
C ARG A 274 31.83 5.64 -2.02
N ARG A 275 31.54 6.44 -0.99
CA ARG A 275 30.26 6.40 -0.26
C ARG A 275 29.29 7.43 -0.83
N MET A 276 28.36 6.97 -1.65
CA MET A 276 27.19 7.73 -2.11
C MET A 276 26.04 6.76 -2.42
N ALA A 277 24.82 7.30 -2.41
CA ALA A 277 23.64 6.63 -2.94
C ALA A 277 23.39 7.07 -4.38
N VAL A 278 22.81 6.18 -5.20
CA VAL A 278 22.42 6.44 -6.59
C VAL A 278 21.04 5.83 -6.79
N ASP A 279 20.09 6.64 -7.21
CA ASP A 279 18.75 6.24 -7.58
C ASP A 279 18.54 6.38 -9.08
N PHE A 280 17.92 5.36 -9.68
CA PHE A 280 17.24 5.47 -10.96
C PHE A 280 15.75 5.67 -10.68
N ARG A 281 15.18 6.78 -11.14
CA ARG A 281 13.83 7.22 -10.81
C ARG A 281 12.99 7.31 -12.09
N PRO A 282 12.46 6.18 -12.61
CA PRO A 282 11.55 6.21 -13.75
C PRO A 282 10.36 7.09 -13.41
N HIS A 283 9.80 7.83 -14.37
CA HIS A 283 8.59 8.63 -14.18
C HIS A 283 7.33 7.74 -14.07
N SER A 284 7.36 6.76 -13.17
CA SER A 284 6.22 5.94 -12.80
C SER A 284 5.33 6.69 -11.80
N HIS A 285 4.12 6.21 -11.54
CA HIS A 285 3.23 6.84 -10.55
C HIS A 285 3.86 6.81 -9.14
N HIS A 286 4.64 5.77 -8.83
CA HIS A 286 5.39 5.69 -7.58
C HIS A 286 6.38 6.86 -7.44
N TRP A 287 7.22 7.09 -8.44
CA TRP A 287 8.23 8.15 -8.33
C TRP A 287 7.62 9.55 -8.42
N GLN A 288 6.53 9.72 -9.16
CA GLN A 288 5.75 10.96 -9.17
C GLN A 288 5.20 11.27 -7.78
N ILE A 289 4.54 10.32 -7.11
CA ILE A 289 4.00 10.57 -5.76
C ILE A 289 5.11 10.75 -4.73
N MET A 290 6.22 10.01 -4.84
CA MET A 290 7.36 10.17 -3.93
C MET A 290 8.09 11.50 -4.10
N ARG A 291 8.07 12.09 -5.30
CA ARG A 291 8.57 13.46 -5.52
C ARG A 291 7.74 14.48 -4.72
N GLU A 292 6.42 14.38 -4.78
CA GLU A 292 5.53 15.24 -3.99
C GLU A 292 5.73 15.03 -2.47
N VAL A 293 5.88 13.77 -2.02
CA VAL A 293 6.18 13.46 -0.61
C VAL A 293 7.47 14.13 -0.15
N ARG A 294 8.56 14.04 -0.93
CA ARG A 294 9.85 14.69 -0.58
C ARG A 294 9.74 16.21 -0.54
N ALA A 295 8.95 16.80 -1.44
CA ALA A 295 8.71 18.23 -1.50
C ALA A 295 7.82 18.75 -0.35
N SER A 296 7.11 17.86 0.35
CA SER A 296 6.09 18.21 1.33
C SER A 296 6.61 18.22 2.76
N HIS A 297 6.35 19.33 3.47
CA HIS A 297 6.65 19.47 4.91
C HIS A 297 5.79 18.57 5.83
N VAL A 298 4.71 17.98 5.29
CA VAL A 298 3.87 16.99 5.97
C VAL A 298 4.08 15.59 5.41
N GLU A 299 5.11 15.38 4.58
CA GLU A 299 5.49 14.09 4.03
C GLU A 299 4.34 13.35 3.33
N ALA A 300 3.51 14.12 2.59
CA ALA A 300 2.38 13.61 1.83
C ALA A 300 2.41 14.14 0.39
N GLY A 301 1.93 13.33 -0.54
CA GLY A 301 1.88 13.65 -1.97
C GLY A 301 0.67 13.03 -2.66
N SER A 302 0.31 13.56 -3.83
CA SER A 302 -0.82 13.05 -4.61
C SER A 302 -0.49 12.93 -6.09
N VAL A 303 -1.16 12.00 -6.77
CA VAL A 303 -1.07 11.83 -8.23
C VAL A 303 -2.46 11.58 -8.81
N GLU A 304 -2.69 12.06 -10.02
CA GLU A 304 -3.91 11.78 -10.78
C GLU A 304 -3.77 10.45 -11.53
N LEU A 305 -4.78 9.59 -11.42
CA LEU A 305 -4.90 8.32 -12.11
C LEU A 305 -6.27 8.28 -12.82
N GLY A 306 -6.29 8.70 -14.07
CA GLY A 306 -7.54 8.90 -14.80
C GLY A 306 -8.40 9.98 -14.12
N ASP A 307 -9.61 9.61 -13.71
CA ASP A 307 -10.56 10.51 -13.03
C ASP A 307 -10.43 10.48 -11.49
N ALA A 308 -9.51 9.66 -10.96
CA ALA A 308 -9.25 9.54 -9.53
C ALA A 308 -7.96 10.26 -9.13
N ARG A 309 -7.94 10.78 -7.90
CA ARG A 309 -6.76 11.30 -7.22
C ARG A 309 -6.39 10.37 -6.08
N VAL A 310 -5.16 9.89 -6.10
CA VAL A 310 -4.56 9.03 -5.06
C VAL A 310 -3.65 9.87 -4.17
N LEU A 311 -3.64 9.59 -2.88
CA LEU A 311 -2.76 10.25 -1.90
C LEU A 311 -1.92 9.22 -1.16
N CYS A 312 -0.63 9.52 -0.97
CA CYS A 312 0.30 8.76 -0.16
C CYS A 312 0.85 9.66 0.95
N ALA A 313 1.02 9.12 2.15
CA ALA A 313 1.62 9.80 3.28
C ALA A 313 2.57 8.87 4.03
N MET A 314 3.65 9.43 4.56
CA MET A 314 4.55 8.71 5.46
C MET A 314 3.86 8.50 6.82
N THR A 315 4.04 7.33 7.43
CA THR A 315 3.40 7.00 8.72
C THR A 315 3.99 7.78 9.89
N SER A 316 5.18 8.37 9.74
CA SER A 316 6.06 8.82 10.82
C SER A 316 6.48 7.74 11.83
N TRP A 317 5.83 6.58 11.88
CA TRP A 317 6.17 5.47 12.79
C TRP A 317 7.09 4.43 12.16
N GLY A 318 7.29 4.51 10.84
CA GLY A 318 7.93 3.44 10.09
C GLY A 318 6.93 2.33 9.75
N ASP A 319 7.41 1.10 9.79
CA ASP A 319 6.68 -0.10 9.43
C ASP A 319 5.85 -0.63 10.60
N GLY A 320 4.74 -1.33 10.30
CA GLY A 320 3.86 -1.87 11.32
C GLY A 320 2.49 -2.29 10.80
N PHE A 321 1.64 -2.73 11.73
CA PHE A 321 0.23 -3.00 11.49
C PHE A 321 -0.57 -1.93 12.21
N PHE A 322 -1.40 -1.19 11.47
CA PHE A 322 -2.12 -0.04 12.01
C PHE A 322 -3.63 -0.27 11.91
N PRO A 323 -4.38 -0.12 13.01
CA PRO A 323 -5.83 -0.27 12.99
C PRO A 323 -6.50 0.75 12.08
N VAL A 324 -7.48 0.28 11.31
CA VAL A 324 -8.35 1.11 10.49
C VAL A 324 -9.74 1.11 11.08
N ILE A 325 -10.31 2.30 11.28
CA ILE A 325 -11.60 2.51 11.93
C ILE A 325 -12.50 3.28 10.98
N ALA A 326 -13.75 2.84 10.82
CA ALA A 326 -14.81 3.62 10.20
C ALA A 326 -15.67 4.30 11.27
N ASP A 327 -15.85 5.60 11.15
CA ASP A 327 -16.76 6.38 11.98
C ASP A 327 -18.11 6.54 11.26
N LEU A 328 -19.19 6.24 11.98
CA LEU A 328 -20.56 6.18 11.45
C LEU A 328 -21.48 7.16 12.18
N ASP A 329 -22.45 7.70 11.46
CA ASP A 329 -23.55 8.47 12.04
C ASP A 329 -24.65 7.58 12.65
N SER A 330 -25.68 8.19 13.23
CA SER A 330 -26.80 7.48 13.85
C SER A 330 -27.64 6.61 12.89
N SER A 331 -27.49 6.82 11.58
CA SER A 331 -28.15 6.04 10.53
C SER A 331 -27.25 4.94 9.93
N GLY A 332 -26.00 4.85 10.39
CA GLY A 332 -24.99 3.96 9.83
C GLY A 332 -24.27 4.53 8.61
N GLY A 333 -24.46 5.82 8.30
CA GLY A 333 -23.77 6.51 7.21
C GLY A 333 -22.30 6.74 7.53
N LEU A 334 -21.42 6.50 6.56
CA LEU A 334 -19.97 6.68 6.70
C LEU A 334 -19.60 8.18 6.80
N LEU A 335 -18.97 8.57 7.90
CA LEU A 335 -18.49 9.93 8.15
C LEU A 335 -16.99 10.07 7.93
N ALA A 336 -16.20 9.08 8.37
CA ALA A 336 -14.75 9.07 8.17
C ALA A 336 -14.17 7.66 8.20
N VAL A 337 -12.99 7.51 7.60
CA VAL A 337 -12.12 6.33 7.75
C VAL A 337 -10.80 6.80 8.31
N ARG A 338 -10.29 6.17 9.37
CA ARG A 338 -9.09 6.60 10.11
C ARG A 338 -8.09 5.46 10.24
N VAL A 339 -6.83 5.72 9.89
CA VAL A 339 -5.68 4.88 10.25
C VAL A 339 -5.12 5.42 11.57
N CYS A 340 -5.08 4.57 12.59
CA CYS A 340 -4.60 4.94 13.92
C CYS A 340 -3.17 4.43 14.12
N PHE A 341 -2.24 5.32 14.43
CA PHE A 341 -0.82 4.98 14.62
C PHE A 341 -0.40 4.90 16.09
N SER A 342 -1.17 5.54 16.96
CA SER A 342 -1.01 5.46 18.40
C SER A 342 -2.38 5.49 19.05
N ASP A 343 -2.50 4.90 20.24
CA ASP A 343 -3.61 5.23 21.12
C ASP A 343 -3.51 6.73 21.44
N ALA A 344 -4.50 7.51 20.99
CA ALA A 344 -4.58 8.91 21.38
C ALA A 344 -4.65 8.97 22.92
N PRO A 345 -3.88 9.87 23.58
CA PRO A 345 -3.82 9.95 25.04
C PRO A 345 -5.15 10.31 25.71
#